data_AF-M4VMS2-F1
#
_entry.id   AF-M4VMS2-F1
#
_cell.length_a   1.000
_cell.length_b   1.000
_cell.length_c   1.000
_cell.angle_alpha   90.00
_cell.angle_beta   90.00
_cell.angle_gamma   90.00
#
_symmetry.space_group_name_H-M   'P 1'
#
loop_
_entity.id
_entity.type
_entity.pdbx_description
1 polymer ?
#
loop_
_entity_poly.entity_id
_entity_poly.type
_entity_poly.pdbx_seq_one_letter_code
_entity_poly.pdbx_strand_id
1 'polypeptide(L)'
;MSFRLIVFLIFTSTALMSTGAQAQQCPTTDSALPPLFTVLENTAERITVDLGDFEKAFGDAAGGYKYKVIFRGSKENRNTADELIATGQVGPAQTRLTIPVHKTGTYLFSIFEKENSPVWTQKVFSISNNEIFLSESDKEALARKYAPVVNFHNDERYFPVSLEYLTNQVEPDPALAEEPFRLVAKKSGSFFSLFKSAHLDISFKFKDLLSILPFYGHSNAVLKSGLSRAANTALKRRYGNGHATVYYSIFENPRWKEIYINYHFFYTYDSKNGTETKDALPAHIFDRESMTVVLRSTSLQPLMVFYGAHLPNQTMGQLNKSGRVLQKWQTGRVYVNWPLVNKIGERPVPAVALGSHGIYPKEGLYAVLAPNDMKLLLEPAGGTRILYPEFIENFDRTSDSYSYKLENLNIGTVTSDCRSARGILAFSGSTVDVLGPTNASFPPFTDREEDYFSYADPNAPMFDMNLN
;
A
#
# COMPACT_ATOMS: atom_id res chain seq x y z
N MET A 1 53.72 -36.90 25.39
CA MET A 1 52.66 -36.30 26.23
C MET A 1 52.36 -34.91 25.68
N SER A 2 51.07 -34.63 25.49
CA SER A 2 50.53 -33.80 24.42
C SER A 2 50.84 -32.30 24.50
N PHE A 3 51.31 -31.75 23.38
CA PHE A 3 51.30 -30.32 23.06
C PHE A 3 49.85 -29.90 22.75
N ARG A 4 49.34 -28.87 23.44
CA ARG A 4 48.06 -28.22 23.11
C ARG A 4 48.34 -27.01 22.23
N LEU A 5 47.90 -27.11 20.98
CA LEU A 5 47.86 -26.05 19.98
C LEU A 5 46.74 -25.07 20.35
N ILE A 6 47.10 -23.81 20.62
CA ILE A 6 46.14 -22.71 20.77
C ILE A 6 45.95 -22.09 19.38
N VAL A 7 44.78 -22.31 18.78
CA VAL A 7 44.39 -21.67 17.51
C VAL A 7 43.76 -20.31 17.83
N PHE A 8 44.49 -19.24 17.50
CA PHE A 8 43.95 -17.89 17.45
C PHE A 8 43.17 -17.72 16.14
N LEU A 9 41.85 -17.69 16.22
CA LEU A 9 40.98 -17.26 15.11
C LEU A 9 40.89 -15.73 15.13
N ILE A 10 41.69 -15.09 14.29
CA ILE A 10 41.56 -13.68 13.95
C ILE A 10 40.35 -13.57 13.02
N PHE A 11 39.22 -13.07 13.53
CA PHE A 11 38.13 -12.61 12.69
C PHE A 11 38.55 -11.28 12.06
N THR A 12 39.04 -11.32 10.82
CA THR A 12 39.15 -10.13 9.99
C THR A 12 37.75 -9.65 9.67
N SER A 13 37.39 -8.50 10.23
CA SER A 13 36.19 -7.75 9.89
C SER A 13 36.32 -7.26 8.45
N THR A 14 35.84 -8.05 7.49
CA THR A 14 35.64 -7.58 6.12
C THR A 14 34.47 -6.61 6.13
N ALA A 15 34.79 -5.33 6.23
CA ALA A 15 33.89 -4.29 5.76
C ALA A 15 33.57 -4.58 4.29
N LEU A 16 32.38 -5.08 4.03
CA LEU A 16 31.75 -5.05 2.71
C LEU A 16 31.52 -3.58 2.37
N MET A 17 32.57 -2.93 1.87
CA MET A 17 32.40 -1.71 1.10
C MET A 17 31.61 -2.12 -0.14
N SER A 18 30.33 -1.74 -0.15
CA SER A 18 29.49 -1.74 -1.33
C SER A 18 30.15 -0.83 -2.37
N THR A 19 30.93 -1.44 -3.25
CA THR A 19 31.46 -0.80 -4.45
C THR A 19 30.30 -0.56 -5.40
N GLY A 20 29.96 0.71 -5.61
CA GLY A 20 29.22 1.28 -6.73
C GLY A 20 28.17 0.40 -7.40
N ALA A 21 26.89 0.64 -7.07
CA ALA A 21 25.77 0.18 -7.89
C ALA A 21 25.78 0.86 -9.27
N GLN A 22 26.56 0.33 -10.21
CA GLN A 22 26.26 0.41 -11.63
C GLN A 22 25.68 -0.93 -12.06
N ALA A 23 24.35 -1.00 -12.18
CA ALA A 23 23.61 -1.60 -13.30
C ALA A 23 22.12 -1.77 -12.97
N GLN A 24 21.29 -0.84 -13.46
CA GLN A 24 19.98 -1.20 -14.02
C GLN A 24 19.37 -0.09 -14.89
N GLN A 25 19.35 -0.33 -16.21
CA GLN A 25 18.60 0.47 -17.17
C GLN A 25 17.21 -0.15 -17.33
N CYS A 26 16.21 0.46 -16.71
CA CYS A 26 14.79 0.15 -16.86
C CYS A 26 14.08 1.39 -17.40
N PRO A 27 14.18 1.60 -18.71
CA PRO A 27 12.99 1.45 -19.56
C PRO A 27 13.33 0.98 -20.99
N THR A 28 12.41 0.29 -21.67
CA THR A 28 12.00 0.62 -23.05
C THR A 28 10.79 -0.23 -23.48
N THR A 29 9.68 0.43 -23.80
CA THR A 29 8.94 0.12 -25.01
C THR A 29 8.85 1.42 -25.81
N ASP A 30 9.72 1.52 -26.82
CA ASP A 30 10.08 2.70 -27.62
C ASP A 30 10.82 3.83 -26.87
N SER A 31 11.90 4.35 -27.48
CA SER A 31 12.74 5.45 -27.01
C SER A 31 12.02 6.81 -26.80
N ALA A 32 10.69 6.82 -26.86
CA ALA A 32 9.85 8.00 -26.80
C ALA A 32 9.62 8.53 -25.36
N LEU A 33 9.71 7.68 -24.34
CA LEU A 33 9.30 8.02 -22.96
C LEU A 33 10.44 7.77 -21.94
N PRO A 34 11.42 8.70 -21.81
CA PRO A 34 12.48 8.60 -20.81
C PRO A 34 11.94 8.76 -19.38
N PRO A 35 12.52 8.11 -18.35
CA PRO A 35 12.05 8.20 -16.96
C PRO A 35 12.00 9.65 -16.49
N LEU A 36 10.90 10.04 -15.82
CA LEU A 36 10.76 11.38 -15.26
C LEU A 36 11.24 11.45 -13.81
N PHE A 37 11.02 10.40 -13.04
CA PHE A 37 11.40 10.37 -11.64
C PHE A 37 11.85 8.96 -11.24
N THR A 38 13.09 8.83 -10.81
CA THR A 38 13.67 7.53 -10.42
C THR A 38 14.16 7.61 -8.98
N VAL A 39 13.61 6.79 -8.08
CA VAL A 39 14.17 6.58 -6.74
C VAL A 39 15.32 5.57 -6.86
N LEU A 40 16.55 6.06 -6.75
CA LEU A 40 17.75 5.21 -6.87
C LEU A 40 18.09 4.53 -5.54
N GLU A 41 17.95 5.27 -4.46
CA GLU A 41 18.32 4.85 -3.11
C GLU A 41 17.27 5.41 -2.14
N ASN A 42 16.77 4.55 -1.28
CA ASN A 42 15.92 4.91 -0.16
C ASN A 42 16.45 4.15 1.05
N THR A 43 17.16 4.85 1.92
CA THR A 43 17.72 4.29 3.14
C THR A 43 17.27 5.12 4.33
N ALA A 44 17.59 4.62 5.51
CA ALA A 44 17.26 5.30 6.74
C ALA A 44 18.08 6.58 7.01
N GLU A 45 19.04 6.88 6.13
CA GLU A 45 19.94 8.04 6.21
C GLU A 45 19.71 9.04 5.09
N ARG A 46 19.30 8.57 3.90
CA ARG A 46 19.14 9.42 2.72
C ARG A 46 18.19 8.84 1.67
N ILE A 47 17.66 9.75 0.86
CA ILE A 47 16.98 9.43 -0.40
C ILE A 47 17.82 10.02 -1.53
N THR A 48 18.14 9.20 -2.53
CA THR A 48 18.75 9.65 -3.78
C THR A 48 17.78 9.41 -4.92
N VAL A 49 17.49 10.47 -5.69
CA VAL A 49 16.61 10.42 -6.86
C VAL A 49 17.30 10.99 -8.09
N ASP A 50 16.94 10.47 -9.26
CA ASP A 50 17.23 11.11 -10.54
C ASP A 50 15.95 11.71 -11.10
N LEU A 51 16.02 12.99 -11.45
CA LEU A 51 14.97 13.72 -12.15
C LEU A 51 15.30 13.71 -13.65
N GLY A 52 14.33 13.31 -14.46
CA GLY A 52 14.44 13.28 -15.92
C GLY A 52 14.34 14.66 -16.56
N ASP A 53 14.18 14.66 -17.88
CA ASP A 53 14.02 15.88 -18.68
C ASP A 53 12.55 16.34 -18.66
N PHE A 54 12.24 17.26 -17.74
CA PHE A 54 10.91 17.85 -17.61
C PHE A 54 10.58 18.87 -18.71
N GLU A 55 11.59 19.47 -19.36
CA GLU A 55 11.39 20.37 -20.50
C GLU A 55 10.87 19.59 -21.71
N LYS A 56 11.48 18.43 -22.01
CA LYS A 56 10.99 17.55 -23.06
C LYS A 56 9.58 17.00 -22.78
N ALA A 57 9.25 16.74 -21.51
CA ALA A 57 7.99 16.12 -21.14
C ALA A 57 6.80 17.10 -21.03
N PHE A 58 7.05 18.33 -20.60
CA PHE A 58 6.00 19.32 -20.33
C PHE A 58 6.14 20.63 -21.12
N GLY A 59 7.18 20.75 -21.95
CA GLY A 59 7.52 21.93 -22.74
C GLY A 59 8.47 22.89 -22.01
N ASP A 60 9.05 23.80 -22.78
CA ASP A 60 10.02 24.79 -22.29
C ASP A 60 9.39 25.72 -21.24
N ALA A 61 10.05 25.84 -20.10
CA ALA A 61 9.70 26.78 -19.04
C ALA A 61 10.63 28.00 -19.09
N ALA A 62 10.07 29.21 -19.12
CA ALA A 62 10.86 30.44 -19.07
C ALA A 62 11.62 30.53 -17.73
N GLY A 63 12.91 30.17 -17.72
CA GLY A 63 13.75 30.12 -16.53
C GLY A 63 14.02 28.72 -15.96
N GLY A 64 13.61 27.66 -16.67
CA GLY A 64 13.81 26.26 -16.28
C GLY A 64 12.84 25.78 -15.21
N TYR A 65 12.76 24.46 -15.03
CA TYR A 65 11.95 23.85 -13.98
C TYR A 65 12.68 23.93 -12.64
N LYS A 66 11.96 24.22 -11.56
CA LYS A 66 12.49 24.20 -10.18
C LYS A 66 12.01 22.96 -9.45
N TYR A 67 12.79 22.44 -8.52
CA TYR A 67 12.33 21.44 -7.57
C TYR A 67 12.24 22.00 -6.15
N LYS A 68 11.30 21.46 -5.38
CA LYS A 68 11.15 21.65 -3.94
C LYS A 68 10.92 20.28 -3.31
N VAL A 69 11.65 19.96 -2.25
CA VAL A 69 11.39 18.78 -1.44
C VAL A 69 10.88 19.20 -0.07
N ILE A 70 9.70 18.74 0.27
CA ILE A 70 9.05 18.99 1.55
C ILE A 70 8.96 17.67 2.29
N PHE A 71 9.46 17.64 3.52
CA PHE A 71 9.09 16.57 4.45
C PHE A 71 7.71 16.89 5.01
N ARG A 72 6.80 15.94 4.84
CA ARG A 72 5.54 15.91 5.55
C ARG A 72 5.60 14.73 6.50
N GLY A 73 5.65 15.04 7.79
CA GLY A 73 5.62 14.02 8.82
C GLY A 73 4.35 13.19 8.75
N SER A 74 4.39 12.02 9.38
CA SER A 74 3.17 11.29 9.66
C SER A 74 2.19 12.23 10.38
N LYS A 75 0.89 12.16 10.05
CA LYS A 75 -0.12 13.05 10.67
C LYS A 75 -0.36 12.78 12.17
N GLU A 76 0.62 12.22 12.88
CA GLU A 76 0.73 12.21 14.34
C GLU A 76 0.51 13.58 14.96
N ASN A 77 0.83 14.65 14.22
CA ASN A 77 0.32 15.99 14.51
C ASN A 77 -0.31 16.55 13.25
N ARG A 78 -1.58 16.96 13.33
CA ARG A 78 -2.15 17.97 12.42
C ARG A 78 -1.36 19.30 12.42
N ASN A 79 -0.35 19.41 13.32
CA ASN A 79 0.53 20.55 13.52
C ASN A 79 2.00 20.29 13.13
N THR A 80 2.38 19.12 12.58
CA THR A 80 3.75 18.97 12.04
C THR A 80 3.81 19.83 10.81
N ALA A 81 4.41 21.02 10.93
CA ALA A 81 4.55 21.92 9.80
C ALA A 81 5.34 21.22 8.69
N ASP A 82 4.88 21.38 7.45
CA ASP A 82 5.62 21.00 6.25
C ASP A 82 7.04 21.61 6.36
N GLU A 83 8.08 20.76 6.35
CA GLU A 83 9.47 21.17 6.52
C GLU A 83 10.16 21.21 5.16
N LEU A 84 10.77 22.34 4.82
CA LEU A 84 11.54 22.47 3.58
C LEU A 84 12.89 21.76 3.71
N ILE A 85 13.12 20.74 2.89
CA ILE A 85 14.35 19.93 2.92
C ILE A 85 15.35 20.41 1.87
N ALA A 86 14.88 20.66 0.66
CA ALA A 86 15.74 21.08 -0.44
C ALA A 86 14.97 21.89 -1.48
N THR A 87 15.69 22.77 -2.19
CA THR A 87 15.22 23.46 -3.39
C THR A 87 16.34 23.56 -4.41
N GLY A 88 15.99 23.58 -5.68
CA GLY A 88 16.97 23.85 -6.72
C GLY A 88 16.34 23.92 -8.10
N GLN A 89 17.18 23.81 -9.12
CA GLN A 89 16.79 23.80 -10.53
C GLN A 89 16.91 22.38 -11.08
N VAL A 90 15.99 22.01 -11.95
CA VAL A 90 16.07 20.80 -12.78
C VAL A 90 16.73 21.23 -14.08
N GLY A 91 17.90 20.66 -14.37
CA GLY A 91 18.59 20.92 -15.62
C GLY A 91 17.89 20.26 -16.83
N PRO A 92 18.27 20.65 -18.06
CA PRO A 92 17.82 19.99 -19.29
C PRO A 92 18.40 18.56 -19.44
N ALA A 93 19.42 18.23 -18.63
CA ALA A 93 19.93 16.88 -18.46
C ALA A 93 19.45 16.28 -17.13
N GLN A 94 19.57 14.95 -17.01
CA GLN A 94 19.22 14.22 -15.80
C GLN A 94 19.84 14.88 -14.56
N THR A 95 19.01 15.28 -13.61
CA THR A 95 19.43 15.96 -12.37
C THR A 95 19.39 14.98 -11.21
N ARG A 96 20.54 14.68 -10.62
CA ARG A 96 20.63 13.83 -9.42
C ARG A 96 20.50 14.67 -8.15
N LEU A 97 19.62 14.25 -7.26
CA LEU A 97 19.36 14.88 -5.98
C LEU A 97 19.50 13.86 -4.86
N THR A 98 20.29 14.19 -3.84
CA THR A 98 20.39 13.44 -2.59
C THR A 98 19.95 14.32 -1.43
N ILE A 99 19.01 13.83 -0.62
CA ILE A 99 18.53 14.51 0.59
C ILE A 99 18.71 13.61 1.83
N PRO A 100 18.89 14.20 3.02
CA PRO A 100 18.94 13.42 4.26
C PRO A 100 17.54 12.92 4.66
N VAL A 101 17.51 11.77 5.36
CA VAL A 101 16.32 11.24 6.04
C VAL A 101 16.50 11.40 7.55
N HIS A 102 16.04 12.52 8.08
CA HIS A 102 16.14 12.82 9.52
C HIS A 102 14.93 12.35 10.32
N LYS A 103 13.79 12.07 9.66
CA LYS A 103 12.53 11.59 10.27
C LYS A 103 11.82 10.58 9.39
N THR A 104 11.06 9.68 10.02
CA THR A 104 10.15 8.74 9.35
C THR A 104 8.93 9.48 8.82
N GLY A 105 8.56 9.21 7.57
CA GLY A 105 7.42 9.83 6.93
C GLY A 105 7.59 9.99 5.43
N THR A 106 6.86 10.93 4.86
CA THR A 106 6.81 11.12 3.40
C THR A 106 7.56 12.38 2.99
N TYR A 107 8.48 12.20 2.04
CA TYR A 107 9.20 13.26 1.37
C TYR A 107 8.50 13.53 0.04
N LEU A 108 7.92 14.72 -0.11
CA LEU A 108 7.22 15.18 -1.30
C LEU A 108 8.17 15.92 -2.22
N PHE A 109 8.55 15.29 -3.31
CA PHE A 109 9.34 15.88 -4.37
C PHE A 109 8.41 16.55 -5.36
N SER A 110 8.44 17.88 -5.45
CA SER A 110 7.58 18.67 -6.32
C SER A 110 8.41 19.44 -7.34
N ILE A 111 7.99 19.39 -8.60
CA ILE A 111 8.63 20.08 -9.73
C ILE A 111 7.68 21.17 -10.23
N PHE A 112 8.20 22.38 -10.43
CA PHE A 112 7.44 23.58 -10.71
C PHE A 112 7.92 24.25 -12.00
N GLU A 113 6.97 24.62 -12.85
CA GLU A 113 7.19 25.61 -13.92
C GLU A 113 7.16 27.04 -13.32
N LYS A 114 6.25 27.28 -12.36
CA LYS A 114 6.05 28.55 -11.64
C LYS A 114 5.83 28.27 -10.15
N GLU A 115 6.25 29.20 -9.28
CA GLU A 115 6.44 28.97 -7.83
C GLU A 115 5.28 28.28 -7.08
N ASN A 116 4.02 28.45 -7.52
CA ASN A 116 2.85 28.03 -6.76
C ASN A 116 2.03 26.91 -7.41
N SER A 117 2.52 26.27 -8.47
CA SER A 117 1.75 25.22 -9.16
C SER A 117 2.70 24.13 -9.67
N PRO A 118 2.85 23.01 -8.92
CA PRO A 118 3.72 21.94 -9.35
C PRO A 118 3.14 21.24 -10.58
N VAL A 119 3.97 21.02 -11.59
CA VAL A 119 3.65 20.17 -12.76
C VAL A 119 3.80 18.69 -12.42
N TRP A 120 4.60 18.39 -11.38
CA TRP A 120 4.83 17.04 -10.91
C TRP A 120 4.97 17.04 -9.40
N THR A 121 4.47 15.97 -8.79
CA THR A 121 4.64 15.68 -7.36
C THR A 121 4.77 14.18 -7.22
N GLN A 122 5.83 13.73 -6.55
CA GLN A 122 6.11 12.33 -6.23
C GLN A 122 6.28 12.21 -4.73
N LYS A 123 5.74 11.14 -4.14
CA LYS A 123 5.91 10.80 -2.73
C LYS A 123 6.97 9.70 -2.60
N VAL A 124 7.86 9.85 -1.63
CA VAL A 124 8.79 8.79 -1.21
C VAL A 124 8.64 8.63 0.29
N PHE A 125 8.29 7.42 0.73
CA PHE A 125 8.21 7.11 2.16
C PHE A 125 9.55 6.53 2.62
N SER A 126 10.05 7.01 3.75
CA SER A 126 11.32 6.57 4.33
C SER A 126 11.19 6.43 5.85
N ILE A 127 12.00 5.54 6.42
CA ILE A 127 12.05 5.28 7.87
C ILE A 127 13.41 5.73 8.37
N SER A 128 13.47 6.66 9.31
CA SER A 128 14.75 7.20 9.80
C SER A 128 15.39 6.28 10.84
N ASN A 129 16.72 6.13 10.78
CA ASN A 129 17.49 5.34 11.76
C ASN A 129 17.33 5.87 13.20
N ASN A 130 17.02 7.17 13.36
CA ASN A 130 16.86 7.79 14.67
C ASN A 130 15.55 7.42 15.39
N GLU A 131 14.61 6.78 14.68
CA GLU A 131 13.28 6.43 15.18
C GLU A 131 13.02 4.92 15.18
N ILE A 132 14.05 4.12 14.87
CA ILE A 132 14.01 2.66 14.94
C ILE A 132 14.56 2.23 16.30
N PHE A 133 13.73 1.59 17.13
CA PHE A 133 14.14 1.03 18.43
C PHE A 133 14.13 -0.50 18.42
N LEU A 134 13.40 -1.11 17.50
CA LEU A 134 13.39 -2.57 17.31
C LEU A 134 14.44 -3.01 16.28
N SER A 135 15.13 -4.12 16.58
CA SER A 135 15.91 -4.83 15.57
C SER A 135 15.00 -5.45 14.50
N GLU A 136 15.52 -5.71 13.31
CA GLU A 136 14.74 -6.39 12.26
C GLU A 136 14.27 -7.79 12.70
N SER A 137 15.06 -8.51 13.50
CA SER A 137 14.65 -9.79 14.08
C SER A 137 13.49 -9.66 15.07
N ASP A 138 13.47 -8.59 15.87
CA ASP A 138 12.35 -8.33 16.80
C ASP A 138 11.09 -7.95 16.04
N LYS A 139 11.23 -7.13 14.99
CA LYS A 139 10.14 -6.79 14.07
C LYS A 139 9.53 -8.04 13.44
N GLU A 140 10.35 -8.93 12.89
CA GLU A 140 9.89 -10.20 12.32
C GLU A 140 9.21 -11.09 13.37
N ALA A 141 9.80 -11.22 14.56
CA ALA A 141 9.24 -12.01 15.64
C ALA A 141 7.85 -11.51 16.07
N LEU A 142 7.67 -10.18 16.21
CA LEU A 142 6.38 -9.58 16.52
C LEU A 142 5.37 -9.77 15.40
N ALA A 143 5.76 -9.53 14.14
CA ALA A 143 4.92 -9.74 12.98
C ALA A 143 4.43 -11.18 12.88
N ARG A 144 5.32 -12.17 13.10
CA ARG A 144 4.97 -13.60 13.12
C ARG A 144 4.11 -13.98 14.32
N LYS A 145 4.33 -13.39 15.49
CA LYS A 145 3.55 -13.68 16.70
C LYS A 145 2.08 -13.28 16.54
N TYR A 146 1.82 -12.08 16.02
CA TYR A 146 0.46 -11.53 15.90
C TYR A 146 -0.13 -11.66 14.49
N ALA A 147 0.50 -12.43 13.60
CA ALA A 147 0.01 -12.63 12.24
C ALA A 147 -1.42 -13.21 12.24
N PRO A 148 -2.35 -12.65 11.45
CA PRO A 148 -3.77 -12.97 11.52
C PRO A 148 -4.10 -14.38 11.01
N VAL A 149 -5.19 -14.94 11.51
CA VAL A 149 -5.88 -16.09 10.89
C VAL A 149 -7.16 -15.55 10.28
N VAL A 150 -7.23 -15.46 8.96
CA VAL A 150 -8.28 -14.71 8.27
C VAL A 150 -9.48 -15.62 7.99
N ASN A 151 -10.68 -15.12 8.29
CA ASN A 151 -11.93 -15.79 7.96
C ASN A 151 -12.55 -15.19 6.69
N PHE A 152 -12.80 -16.03 5.69
CA PHE A 152 -13.40 -15.67 4.40
C PHE A 152 -14.80 -16.26 4.26
N HIS A 153 -15.62 -15.55 3.48
CA HIS A 153 -16.92 -16.07 3.06
C HIS A 153 -16.79 -17.39 2.29
N ASN A 154 -17.78 -18.28 2.41
CA ASN A 154 -17.78 -19.61 1.79
C ASN A 154 -17.67 -19.56 0.26
N ASP A 155 -18.14 -18.47 -0.34
CA ASP A 155 -18.11 -18.24 -1.78
C ASP A 155 -16.90 -17.43 -2.24
N GLU A 156 -16.00 -17.02 -1.33
CA GLU A 156 -14.86 -16.18 -1.66
C GLU A 156 -13.90 -16.90 -2.61
N ARG A 157 -13.56 -16.27 -3.73
CA ARG A 157 -12.60 -16.83 -4.70
C ARG A 157 -11.26 -16.14 -4.64
N TYR A 158 -11.22 -14.87 -4.26
CA TYR A 158 -10.00 -14.08 -4.27
C TYR A 158 -9.25 -14.24 -2.94
N PHE A 159 -7.97 -14.54 -3.02
CA PHE A 159 -7.05 -14.62 -1.90
C PHE A 159 -6.02 -13.49 -2.00
N PRO A 160 -5.45 -13.03 -0.87
CA PRO A 160 -4.41 -12.00 -0.90
C PRO A 160 -3.17 -12.54 -1.61
N VAL A 161 -2.57 -11.82 -2.55
CA VAL A 161 -1.51 -12.32 -3.45
C VAL A 161 -0.16 -11.65 -3.22
N SER A 162 0.90 -12.30 -3.67
CA SER A 162 2.22 -11.68 -3.78
C SER A 162 2.25 -10.56 -4.83
N LEU A 163 3.17 -9.60 -4.67
CA LEU A 163 3.38 -8.54 -5.66
C LEU A 163 3.83 -9.14 -7.02
N GLU A 164 4.57 -10.24 -7.01
CA GLU A 164 5.00 -10.96 -8.22
C GLU A 164 3.78 -11.52 -8.97
N TYR A 165 2.81 -12.09 -8.26
CA TYR A 165 1.59 -12.61 -8.87
C TYR A 165 0.68 -11.48 -9.36
N LEU A 166 0.59 -10.40 -8.58
CA LEU A 166 -0.13 -9.16 -8.92
C LEU A 166 0.41 -8.52 -10.21
N THR A 167 1.73 -8.55 -10.41
CA THR A 167 2.44 -7.95 -11.55
C THR A 167 2.70 -8.93 -12.70
N ASN A 168 2.05 -10.11 -12.67
CA ASN A 168 2.12 -11.15 -13.71
C ASN A 168 3.53 -11.71 -13.96
N GLN A 169 4.41 -11.68 -12.96
CA GLN A 169 5.77 -12.26 -13.03
C GLN A 169 5.80 -13.76 -12.70
N VAL A 170 4.84 -14.23 -11.90
CA VAL A 170 4.63 -15.65 -11.62
C VAL A 170 3.26 -16.08 -12.13
N GLU A 171 3.19 -17.31 -12.65
CA GLU A 171 2.05 -17.82 -13.42
C GLU A 171 1.56 -16.79 -14.45
N PRO A 172 2.42 -16.41 -15.41
CA PRO A 172 2.09 -15.35 -16.35
C PRO A 172 0.87 -15.74 -17.18
N ASP A 173 -0.12 -14.85 -17.21
CA ASP A 173 -1.24 -14.90 -18.15
C ASP A 173 -0.85 -14.11 -19.42
N PRO A 174 -0.67 -14.77 -20.58
CA PRO A 174 -0.30 -14.10 -21.82
C PRO A 174 -1.37 -13.15 -22.33
N ALA A 175 -2.65 -13.42 -22.05
CA ALA A 175 -3.73 -12.51 -22.42
C ALA A 175 -3.65 -11.22 -21.59
N LEU A 176 -3.43 -11.35 -20.28
CA LEU A 176 -3.21 -10.19 -19.40
C LEU A 176 -2.01 -9.36 -19.85
N ALA A 177 -0.88 -10.01 -20.18
CA ALA A 177 0.36 -9.34 -20.58
C ALA A 177 0.16 -8.34 -21.74
N GLU A 178 -0.75 -8.64 -22.66
CA GLU A 178 -1.04 -7.82 -23.84
C GLU A 178 -2.22 -6.85 -23.64
N GLU A 179 -2.90 -6.88 -22.48
CA GLU A 179 -4.01 -5.97 -22.20
C GLU A 179 -3.53 -4.51 -22.19
N PRO A 180 -4.28 -3.58 -22.83
CA PRO A 180 -3.95 -2.18 -22.80
C PRO A 180 -4.27 -1.58 -21.42
N PHE A 181 -3.34 -0.78 -20.92
CA PHE A 181 -3.46 0.03 -19.73
C PHE A 181 -3.10 1.47 -20.06
N ARG A 182 -3.60 2.39 -19.24
CA ARG A 182 -3.37 3.81 -19.43
C ARG A 182 -3.12 4.50 -18.09
N LEU A 183 -2.09 5.31 -18.03
CA LEU A 183 -1.79 6.18 -16.90
C LEU A 183 -2.23 7.60 -17.25
N VAL A 184 -3.20 8.14 -16.51
CA VAL A 184 -3.75 9.48 -16.77
C VAL A 184 -3.73 10.36 -15.53
N ALA A 185 -3.68 11.68 -15.70
CA ALA A 185 -3.89 12.59 -14.58
C ALA A 185 -5.35 12.55 -14.07
N LYS A 186 -5.55 12.65 -12.75
CA LYS A 186 -6.86 12.83 -12.10
C LYS A 186 -7.51 14.09 -12.67
N LYS A 187 -8.77 13.96 -13.12
CA LYS A 187 -9.58 15.13 -13.46
C LYS A 187 -9.89 15.87 -12.16
N SER A 188 -9.31 17.05 -11.99
CA SER A 188 -9.72 17.96 -10.92
C SER A 188 -11.12 18.47 -11.25
N GLY A 189 -12.11 18.16 -10.40
CA GLY A 189 -13.50 18.65 -10.55
C GLY A 189 -13.68 20.13 -10.19
N SER A 190 -12.61 20.90 -9.98
CA SER A 190 -12.70 22.30 -9.61
C SER A 190 -12.91 23.17 -10.85
N PHE A 191 -13.98 23.96 -10.86
CA PHE A 191 -14.30 24.96 -11.89
C PHE A 191 -13.16 25.97 -12.14
N PHE A 192 -12.21 26.10 -11.21
CA PHE A 192 -11.03 26.96 -11.32
C PHE A 192 -9.77 26.29 -11.90
N SER A 193 -9.79 24.99 -12.24
CA SER A 193 -8.59 24.29 -12.77
C SER A 193 -8.41 24.43 -14.29
N LEU A 194 -8.80 25.56 -14.86
CA LEU A 194 -8.49 25.97 -16.25
C LEU A 194 -6.98 26.17 -16.49
N PHE A 195 -6.17 26.12 -15.44
CA PHE A 195 -4.71 26.12 -15.52
C PHE A 195 -4.20 24.69 -15.68
N LYS A 196 -3.67 24.40 -16.88
CA LYS A 196 -2.96 23.19 -17.34
C LYS A 196 -2.64 22.19 -16.23
N SER A 197 -3.54 21.23 -16.00
CA SER A 197 -3.14 19.97 -15.36
C SER A 197 -2.05 19.33 -16.22
N ALA A 198 -1.01 18.76 -15.60
CA ALA A 198 -0.02 17.98 -16.33
C ALA A 198 -0.71 17.02 -17.31
N HIS A 199 -0.36 17.11 -18.59
CA HIS A 199 -0.85 16.21 -19.63
C HIS A 199 -0.17 14.85 -19.47
N LEU A 200 -0.44 14.15 -18.36
CA LEU A 200 -0.03 12.77 -18.19
C LEU A 200 -1.05 11.87 -18.87
N ASP A 201 -0.62 11.22 -19.93
CA ASP A 201 -1.42 10.31 -20.74
C ASP A 201 -0.52 9.28 -21.42
N ILE A 202 -0.21 8.20 -20.70
CA ILE A 202 0.69 7.15 -21.17
C ILE A 202 -0.11 5.88 -21.39
N SER A 203 -0.15 5.39 -22.63
CA SER A 203 -0.74 4.09 -22.97
C SER A 203 0.36 3.04 -23.08
N PHE A 204 0.14 1.88 -22.48
CA PHE A 204 1.12 0.79 -22.44
C PHE A 204 0.40 -0.56 -22.31
N LYS A 205 1.13 -1.67 -22.49
CA LYS A 205 0.61 -3.02 -22.25
C LYS A 205 0.89 -3.46 -20.82
N PHE A 206 0.08 -4.32 -20.23
CA PHE A 206 0.29 -4.76 -18.84
C PHE A 206 1.70 -5.30 -18.56
N LYS A 207 2.32 -6.01 -19.52
CA LYS A 207 3.71 -6.47 -19.39
C LYS A 207 4.73 -5.36 -19.12
N ASP A 208 4.42 -4.13 -19.49
CA ASP A 208 5.27 -2.95 -19.29
C ASP A 208 4.97 -2.22 -17.96
N LEU A 209 4.04 -2.73 -17.13
CA LEU A 209 3.59 -2.09 -15.88
C LEU A 209 4.76 -1.67 -14.99
N LEU A 210 5.74 -2.56 -14.78
CA LEU A 210 6.92 -2.28 -13.94
C LEU A 210 7.96 -1.40 -14.63
N SER A 211 7.91 -1.28 -15.95
CA SER A 211 8.74 -0.33 -16.70
C SER A 211 8.15 1.09 -16.70
N ILE A 212 6.88 1.24 -16.29
CA ILE A 212 6.16 2.52 -16.28
C ILE A 212 5.92 3.02 -14.85
N LEU A 213 5.17 2.29 -14.03
CA LEU A 213 4.69 2.82 -12.75
C LEU A 213 5.80 3.31 -11.80
N PRO A 214 6.94 2.61 -11.64
CA PRO A 214 7.99 3.08 -10.73
C PRO A 214 8.66 4.39 -11.17
N PHE A 215 8.53 4.78 -12.44
CA PHE A 215 9.21 5.94 -13.05
C PHE A 215 8.27 7.11 -13.37
N TYR A 216 6.96 6.85 -13.36
CA TYR A 216 5.91 7.81 -13.69
C TYR A 216 4.91 7.97 -12.52
N GLY A 217 5.42 7.96 -11.29
CA GLY A 217 4.64 7.95 -10.07
C GLY A 217 4.00 9.26 -9.61
N HIS A 218 3.59 10.15 -10.52
CA HIS A 218 2.93 11.39 -10.13
C HIS A 218 1.76 11.14 -9.17
N SER A 219 1.65 11.91 -8.09
CA SER A 219 0.62 11.75 -7.06
C SER A 219 -0.81 11.89 -7.55
N ASN A 220 -1.00 12.61 -8.66
CA ASN A 220 -2.30 12.74 -9.32
C ASN A 220 -2.45 11.77 -10.49
N ALA A 221 -1.55 10.82 -10.71
CA ALA A 221 -1.73 9.80 -11.73
C ALA A 221 -2.78 8.77 -11.30
N VAL A 222 -3.48 8.20 -12.28
CA VAL A 222 -4.45 7.11 -12.11
C VAL A 222 -4.16 6.05 -13.16
N LEU A 223 -3.90 4.84 -12.70
CA LEU A 223 -3.85 3.66 -13.55
C LEU A 223 -5.28 3.24 -13.93
N LYS A 224 -5.53 3.03 -15.22
CA LYS A 224 -6.80 2.55 -15.74
C LYS A 224 -6.58 1.38 -16.69
N SER A 225 -7.55 0.47 -16.71
CA SER A 225 -7.69 -0.44 -17.84
C SER A 225 -7.97 0.36 -19.11
N GLY A 226 -7.24 0.08 -20.18
CA GLY A 226 -7.46 0.63 -21.51
C GLY A 226 -8.54 -0.11 -22.31
N LEU A 227 -9.22 -1.09 -21.70
CA LEU A 227 -10.30 -1.84 -22.33
C LEU A 227 -11.58 -0.98 -22.44
N SER A 228 -12.40 -1.27 -23.43
CA SER A 228 -13.73 -0.63 -23.61
C SER A 228 -14.67 -0.86 -22.42
N ARG A 229 -14.49 -1.97 -21.72
CA ARG A 229 -15.10 -2.28 -20.43
C ARG A 229 -14.01 -2.80 -19.49
N ALA A 230 -13.69 -2.04 -18.44
CA ALA A 230 -12.69 -2.45 -17.44
C ALA A 230 -13.03 -3.82 -16.80
N ALA A 231 -14.33 -4.12 -16.69
CA ALA A 231 -14.88 -5.41 -16.31
C ALA A 231 -14.41 -6.60 -17.19
N ASN A 232 -13.80 -6.39 -18.35
CA ASN A 232 -13.38 -7.52 -19.21
C ASN A 232 -11.93 -7.96 -18.96
N THR A 233 -11.24 -7.35 -17.99
CA THR A 233 -9.84 -7.66 -17.69
C THR A 233 -9.63 -9.10 -17.22
N ALA A 234 -8.51 -9.69 -17.64
CA ALA A 234 -8.03 -11.00 -17.22
C ALA A 234 -7.65 -11.05 -15.74
N LEU A 235 -7.39 -9.89 -15.08
CA LEU A 235 -7.13 -9.83 -13.64
C LEU A 235 -8.25 -10.47 -12.81
N LYS A 236 -9.50 -10.43 -13.29
CA LYS A 236 -10.65 -11.10 -12.65
C LYS A 236 -10.50 -12.60 -12.47
N ARG A 237 -9.72 -13.26 -13.33
CA ARG A 237 -9.52 -14.71 -13.30
C ARG A 237 -8.28 -15.10 -12.50
N ARG A 238 -7.57 -14.13 -11.92
CA ARG A 238 -6.36 -14.33 -11.13
C ARG A 238 -6.68 -14.38 -9.64
N TYR A 239 -7.27 -15.48 -9.20
CA TYR A 239 -7.81 -15.65 -7.84
C TYR A 239 -6.75 -15.73 -6.71
N GLY A 240 -5.49 -16.02 -7.03
CA GLY A 240 -4.43 -16.14 -6.01
C GLY A 240 -4.32 -17.49 -5.31
N ASN A 241 -5.06 -18.51 -5.76
CA ASN A 241 -4.96 -19.88 -5.23
C ASN A 241 -3.49 -20.37 -5.27
N GLY A 242 -2.94 -20.76 -4.11
CA GLY A 242 -1.55 -21.21 -4.00
C GLY A 242 -0.48 -20.11 -4.00
N HIS A 243 -0.87 -18.84 -4.19
CA HIS A 243 0.01 -17.66 -4.14
C HIS A 243 -0.36 -16.71 -3.00
N ALA A 244 -1.02 -17.26 -1.97
CA ALA A 244 -1.52 -16.45 -0.89
C ALA A 244 -0.37 -15.81 -0.10
N THR A 245 -0.29 -14.48 -0.09
CA THR A 245 0.74 -13.72 0.62
C THR A 245 0.10 -12.55 1.35
N VAL A 246 0.45 -12.40 2.63
CA VAL A 246 0.14 -11.22 3.43
C VAL A 246 1.45 -10.53 3.73
N TYR A 247 1.51 -9.24 3.42
CA TYR A 247 2.70 -8.45 3.74
C TYR A 247 2.55 -7.78 5.09
N TYR A 248 3.66 -7.49 5.76
CA TYR A 248 3.66 -6.65 6.95
C TYR A 248 4.63 -5.48 6.84
N SER A 249 4.33 -4.43 7.60
CA SER A 249 5.21 -3.29 7.87
C SER A 249 5.04 -2.86 9.33
N ILE A 250 6.14 -2.47 9.99
CA ILE A 250 6.12 -2.05 11.38
C ILE A 250 6.55 -0.60 11.50
N PHE A 251 5.78 0.19 12.26
CA PHE A 251 6.10 1.57 12.60
C PHE A 251 6.16 1.73 14.11
N GLU A 252 7.15 2.48 14.55
CA GLU A 252 7.37 2.78 15.96
C GLU A 252 6.97 4.23 16.20
N ASN A 253 6.17 4.47 17.24
CA ASN A 253 5.68 5.78 17.62
C ASN A 253 6.28 6.20 18.95
N PRO A 254 7.36 7.00 18.95
CA PRO A 254 8.02 7.42 20.17
C PRO A 254 7.10 8.26 21.08
N ARG A 255 6.20 9.05 20.50
CA ARG A 255 5.31 9.97 21.22
C ARG A 255 4.29 9.22 22.06
N TRP A 256 3.57 8.28 21.44
CA TRP A 256 2.54 7.51 22.12
C TRP A 256 3.09 6.26 22.82
N LYS A 257 4.38 5.96 22.61
CA LYS A 257 5.03 4.73 23.08
C LYS A 257 4.28 3.51 22.56
N GLU A 258 4.01 3.53 21.25
CA GLU A 258 3.24 2.51 20.55
C GLU A 258 4.06 1.90 19.41
N ILE A 259 3.71 0.68 19.04
CA ILE A 259 4.24 -0.02 17.86
C ILE A 259 3.05 -0.47 17.04
N TYR A 260 3.01 -0.09 15.78
CA TYR A 260 1.97 -0.48 14.84
C TYR A 260 2.49 -1.59 13.94
N ILE A 261 1.84 -2.75 13.95
CA ILE A 261 2.08 -3.83 13.01
C ILE A 261 0.94 -3.80 12.00
N ASN A 262 1.22 -3.32 10.79
CA ASN A 262 0.24 -3.31 9.70
C ASN A 262 0.40 -4.58 8.88
N TYR A 263 -0.70 -5.29 8.68
CA TYR A 263 -0.80 -6.41 7.75
C TYR A 263 -1.57 -5.94 6.52
N HIS A 264 -1.00 -6.20 5.34
CA HIS A 264 -1.49 -5.76 4.03
C HIS A 264 -1.92 -6.97 3.19
N PHE A 265 -3.11 -6.88 2.63
CA PHE A 265 -3.75 -7.91 1.82
C PHE A 265 -3.94 -7.35 0.42
N PHE A 266 -3.15 -7.80 -0.55
CA PHE A 266 -3.24 -7.33 -1.93
C PHE A 266 -4.13 -8.25 -2.74
N TYR A 267 -5.06 -7.71 -3.50
CA TYR A 267 -5.93 -8.48 -4.38
C TYR A 267 -5.74 -8.04 -5.82
N THR A 268 -5.83 -8.96 -6.77
CA THR A 268 -5.75 -8.66 -8.20
C THR A 268 -7.00 -7.95 -8.70
N TYR A 269 -8.14 -8.23 -8.07
CA TYR A 269 -9.45 -7.73 -8.44
C TYR A 269 -10.38 -7.75 -7.23
N ASP A 270 -11.19 -6.71 -7.13
CA ASP A 270 -12.26 -6.62 -6.15
C ASP A 270 -13.59 -6.57 -6.88
N SER A 271 -14.43 -7.59 -6.66
CA SER A 271 -15.74 -7.71 -7.30
C SER A 271 -16.86 -6.98 -6.54
N LYS A 272 -16.61 -6.48 -5.32
CA LYS A 272 -17.57 -5.80 -4.43
C LYS A 272 -18.89 -6.57 -4.27
N ASN A 273 -18.84 -7.90 -4.16
CA ASN A 273 -19.95 -8.88 -4.17
C ASN A 273 -20.52 -9.34 -5.54
N GLY A 274 -19.96 -8.85 -6.65
CA GLY A 274 -20.34 -9.29 -8.00
C GLY A 274 -19.85 -10.69 -8.37
N THR A 275 -20.34 -11.20 -9.50
CA THR A 275 -19.87 -12.45 -10.11
C THR A 275 -18.96 -12.16 -11.30
N GLU A 276 -18.22 -13.16 -11.76
CA GLU A 276 -17.38 -13.06 -12.98
C GLU A 276 -18.16 -12.61 -14.23
N THR A 277 -19.45 -12.91 -14.29
CA THR A 277 -20.34 -12.55 -15.41
C THR A 277 -21.11 -11.25 -15.18
N LYS A 278 -21.12 -10.72 -13.95
CA LYS A 278 -21.84 -9.50 -13.58
C LYS A 278 -21.19 -8.84 -12.36
N ASP A 279 -20.35 -7.86 -12.63
CA ASP A 279 -19.75 -7.04 -11.58
C ASP A 279 -20.78 -6.17 -10.86
N ALA A 280 -20.46 -5.85 -9.61
CA ALA A 280 -21.03 -4.68 -8.97
C ALA A 280 -20.46 -3.40 -9.59
N LEU A 281 -21.23 -2.31 -9.57
CA LEU A 281 -20.82 -1.01 -10.12
C LEU A 281 -19.45 -0.50 -9.60
N PRO A 282 -19.07 -0.70 -8.32
CA PRO A 282 -17.78 -0.24 -7.80
C PRO A 282 -16.64 -1.27 -7.94
N ALA A 283 -16.84 -2.38 -8.66
CA ALA A 283 -15.79 -3.39 -8.87
C ALA A 283 -14.59 -2.81 -9.64
N HIS A 284 -13.40 -3.27 -9.31
CA HIS A 284 -12.18 -2.68 -9.85
C HIS A 284 -10.96 -3.61 -9.81
N ILE A 285 -9.98 -3.27 -10.65
CA ILE A 285 -8.65 -3.91 -10.64
C ILE A 285 -7.88 -3.48 -9.42
N PHE A 286 -7.07 -4.37 -8.86
CA PHE A 286 -6.21 -4.13 -7.71
C PHE A 286 -6.91 -3.63 -6.45
N ASP A 287 -6.75 -4.33 -5.35
CA ASP A 287 -7.15 -3.82 -4.05
C ASP A 287 -6.06 -4.08 -3.00
N ARG A 288 -6.10 -3.31 -1.92
CA ARG A 288 -5.29 -3.45 -0.71
C ARG A 288 -6.20 -3.18 0.45
N GLU A 289 -6.37 -4.22 1.22
CA GLU A 289 -6.90 -4.08 2.55
C GLU A 289 -5.81 -4.18 3.60
N SER A 290 -6.14 -3.68 4.79
CA SER A 290 -5.17 -3.64 5.88
C SER A 290 -5.84 -3.75 7.24
N MET A 291 -5.14 -4.40 8.16
CA MET A 291 -5.44 -4.38 9.59
C MET A 291 -4.19 -4.03 10.37
N THR A 292 -4.37 -3.43 11.55
CA THR A 292 -3.26 -2.95 12.36
C THR A 292 -3.36 -3.47 13.78
N VAL A 293 -2.34 -4.16 14.26
CA VAL A 293 -2.19 -4.51 15.67
C VAL A 293 -1.34 -3.43 16.35
N VAL A 294 -1.87 -2.82 17.41
CA VAL A 294 -1.14 -1.79 18.17
C VAL A 294 -0.61 -2.39 19.46
N LEU A 295 0.68 -2.23 19.72
CA LEU A 295 1.35 -2.69 20.94
C LEU A 295 1.84 -1.51 21.77
N ARG A 296 1.97 -1.70 23.09
CA ARG A 296 2.81 -0.80 23.91
C ARG A 296 4.28 -1.05 23.60
N SER A 297 5.05 -0.01 23.31
CA SER A 297 6.48 -0.16 23.02
C SER A 297 7.29 -0.64 24.22
N THR A 298 6.85 -0.35 25.46
CA THR A 298 7.58 -0.72 26.68
C THR A 298 7.41 -2.18 27.09
N SER A 299 6.28 -2.80 26.76
CA SER A 299 5.97 -4.18 27.19
C SER A 299 5.74 -5.15 26.04
N LEU A 300 5.67 -4.64 24.80
CA LEU A 300 5.34 -5.38 23.58
C LEU A 300 4.00 -6.14 23.67
N GLN A 301 3.13 -5.70 24.59
CA GLN A 301 1.81 -6.26 24.80
C GLN A 301 0.80 -5.50 23.92
N PRO A 302 -0.12 -6.23 23.28
CA PRO A 302 -1.14 -5.62 22.42
C PRO A 302 -2.16 -4.82 23.21
N LEU A 303 -2.54 -3.69 22.62
CA LEU A 303 -3.54 -2.75 23.12
C LEU A 303 -4.88 -2.99 22.44
N MET A 304 -4.86 -3.03 21.11
CA MET A 304 -6.04 -3.04 20.27
C MET A 304 -5.70 -3.45 18.84
N VAL A 305 -6.74 -3.73 18.06
CA VAL A 305 -6.65 -3.99 16.64
C VAL A 305 -7.57 -3.03 15.90
N PHE A 306 -7.04 -2.36 14.88
CA PHE A 306 -7.81 -1.56 13.93
C PHE A 306 -8.11 -2.36 12.68
N TYR A 307 -9.33 -2.22 12.20
CA TYR A 307 -9.87 -2.89 11.04
C TYR A 307 -10.29 -1.82 10.02
N GLY A 308 -9.74 -1.91 8.81
CA GLY A 308 -10.08 -1.03 7.71
C GLY A 308 -11.01 -1.72 6.72
N ALA A 309 -12.09 -1.04 6.35
CA ALA A 309 -12.99 -1.53 5.32
C ALA A 309 -13.30 -0.51 4.23
N HIS A 310 -13.20 0.81 4.50
CA HIS A 310 -13.72 1.84 3.60
C HIS A 310 -13.01 3.19 3.72
N LEU A 311 -13.37 4.15 2.87
CA LEU A 311 -12.83 5.50 2.89
C LEU A 311 -13.18 6.25 4.20
N PRO A 312 -12.33 7.21 4.63
CA PRO A 312 -12.53 7.95 5.89
C PRO A 312 -13.86 8.71 6.02
N ASN A 313 -14.54 9.01 4.92
CA ASN A 313 -15.82 9.72 4.91
C ASN A 313 -17.04 8.80 4.71
N GLN A 314 -16.83 7.48 4.60
CA GLN A 314 -17.91 6.54 4.44
C GLN A 314 -18.50 6.15 5.80
N THR A 315 -19.83 6.24 5.87
CA THR A 315 -20.59 5.74 7.01
C THR A 315 -20.85 4.26 6.81
N MET A 316 -20.58 3.49 7.84
CA MET A 316 -20.70 2.04 7.85
C MET A 316 -21.66 1.59 8.93
N GLY A 317 -22.28 0.42 8.73
CA GLY A 317 -23.05 -0.22 9.78
C GLY A 317 -22.97 -1.74 9.76
N GLN A 318 -22.95 -2.34 10.94
CA GLN A 318 -23.17 -3.76 11.13
C GLN A 318 -24.68 -4.01 11.16
N LEU A 319 -25.15 -5.04 10.46
CA LEU A 319 -26.55 -5.41 10.37
C LEU A 319 -26.82 -6.74 11.10
N ASN A 320 -27.99 -6.86 11.69
CA ASN A 320 -28.51 -8.15 12.16
C ASN A 320 -29.16 -8.94 11.00
N LYS A 321 -29.67 -10.14 11.30
CA LYS A 321 -30.34 -11.01 10.30
C LYS A 321 -31.59 -10.39 9.65
N SER A 322 -32.28 -9.47 10.33
CA SER A 322 -33.42 -8.74 9.76
C SER A 322 -33.00 -7.50 8.97
N GLY A 323 -31.69 -7.24 8.84
CA GLY A 323 -31.13 -6.08 8.17
C GLY A 323 -31.22 -4.77 8.98
N ARG A 324 -31.51 -4.82 10.28
CA ARG A 324 -31.47 -3.66 11.17
C ARG A 324 -30.02 -3.34 11.52
N VAL A 325 -29.67 -2.05 11.53
CA VAL A 325 -28.36 -1.58 11.99
C VAL A 325 -28.20 -1.84 13.49
N LEU A 326 -27.20 -2.64 13.86
CA LEU A 326 -26.77 -2.92 15.23
C LEU A 326 -25.79 -1.87 15.74
N GLN A 327 -24.81 -1.52 14.90
CA GLN A 327 -23.78 -0.54 15.20
C GLN A 327 -23.48 0.28 13.94
N LYS A 328 -23.15 1.56 14.12
CA LYS A 328 -22.85 2.53 13.04
C LYS A 328 -21.59 3.32 13.37
N TRP A 329 -20.78 3.62 12.35
CA TRP A 329 -19.58 4.47 12.47
C TRP A 329 -19.32 5.31 11.21
N GLN A 330 -18.52 6.38 11.34
CA GLN A 330 -18.35 7.43 10.32
C GLN A 330 -16.88 7.69 9.96
N THR A 331 -16.08 6.64 9.78
CA THR A 331 -14.63 6.76 9.52
C THR A 331 -14.08 5.68 8.58
N GLY A 332 -14.94 4.80 8.04
CA GLY A 332 -14.51 3.61 7.28
C GLY A 332 -13.67 2.59 8.07
N ARG A 333 -13.42 2.86 9.36
CA ARG A 333 -12.55 2.08 10.26
C ARG A 333 -13.16 1.93 11.64
N VAL A 334 -12.82 0.85 12.33
CA VAL A 334 -13.17 0.63 13.74
C VAL A 334 -12.00 -0.04 14.46
N TYR A 335 -11.98 0.07 15.79
CA TYR A 335 -11.03 -0.67 16.60
C TYR A 335 -11.71 -1.59 17.60
N VAL A 336 -11.01 -2.64 18.01
CA VAL A 336 -11.39 -3.51 19.12
C VAL A 336 -10.23 -3.60 20.10
N ASN A 337 -10.51 -3.36 21.38
CA ASN A 337 -9.52 -3.56 22.44
C ASN A 337 -9.07 -5.01 22.49
N TRP A 338 -7.76 -5.25 22.69
CA TRP A 338 -7.16 -6.58 22.59
C TRP A 338 -7.89 -7.68 23.36
N PRO A 339 -8.35 -7.47 24.62
CA PRO A 339 -9.08 -8.50 25.36
C PRO A 339 -10.36 -8.99 24.65
N LEU A 340 -11.01 -8.14 23.87
CA LEU A 340 -12.28 -8.41 23.18
C LEU A 340 -12.09 -8.94 21.74
N VAL A 341 -10.90 -8.82 21.17
CA VAL A 341 -10.61 -9.28 19.80
C VAL A 341 -10.88 -10.79 19.69
N ASN A 342 -11.54 -11.23 18.62
CA ASN A 342 -11.63 -12.66 18.30
C ASN A 342 -10.23 -13.19 17.95
N LYS A 343 -9.78 -14.25 18.62
CA LYS A 343 -8.40 -14.75 18.48
C LYS A 343 -8.32 -16.28 18.44
N ILE A 344 -7.31 -16.80 17.73
CA ILE A 344 -6.81 -18.17 17.87
C ILE A 344 -5.41 -18.07 18.49
N GLY A 345 -5.28 -18.45 19.76
CA GLY A 345 -4.10 -18.11 20.56
C GLY A 345 -3.92 -16.59 20.64
N GLU A 346 -2.75 -16.10 20.25
CA GLU A 346 -2.43 -14.66 20.18
C GLU A 346 -2.72 -14.03 18.81
N ARG A 347 -3.43 -14.73 17.91
CA ARG A 347 -3.62 -14.31 16.53
C ARG A 347 -5.01 -13.74 16.33
N PRO A 348 -5.15 -12.48 15.88
CA PRO A 348 -6.47 -11.92 15.58
C PRO A 348 -7.13 -12.67 14.42
N VAL A 349 -8.45 -12.81 14.49
CA VAL A 349 -9.29 -13.46 13.48
C VAL A 349 -10.20 -12.43 12.81
N PRO A 350 -9.72 -11.68 11.82
CA PRO A 350 -10.58 -10.79 11.05
C PRO A 350 -11.54 -11.58 10.15
N ALA A 351 -12.66 -10.96 9.81
CA ALA A 351 -13.58 -11.41 8.77
C ALA A 351 -13.44 -10.54 7.53
N VAL A 352 -13.16 -11.13 6.37
CA VAL A 352 -13.07 -10.41 5.09
C VAL A 352 -14.41 -10.47 4.38
N ALA A 353 -14.83 -9.35 3.77
CA ALA A 353 -16.07 -9.34 3.01
C ALA A 353 -15.92 -10.01 1.65
N LEU A 354 -17.02 -10.62 1.20
CA LEU A 354 -17.08 -11.34 -0.07
C LEU A 354 -16.71 -10.44 -1.25
N GLY A 355 -15.83 -10.94 -2.11
CA GLY A 355 -15.23 -10.20 -3.21
C GLY A 355 -13.87 -9.62 -2.86
N SER A 356 -13.28 -10.06 -1.73
CA SER A 356 -12.00 -9.60 -1.20
C SER A 356 -11.92 -8.09 -0.94
N HIS A 357 -13.00 -7.57 -0.38
CA HIS A 357 -13.12 -6.17 -0.04
C HIS A 357 -13.40 -6.02 1.45
N GLY A 358 -12.70 -5.10 2.10
CA GLY A 358 -12.87 -4.73 3.50
C GLY A 358 -12.54 -5.83 4.53
N ILE A 359 -12.05 -5.37 5.68
CA ILE A 359 -11.69 -6.24 6.81
C ILE A 359 -12.49 -5.80 8.03
N TYR A 360 -13.16 -6.76 8.66
CA TYR A 360 -14.06 -6.56 9.79
C TYR A 360 -13.64 -7.32 11.05
N PRO A 361 -14.02 -6.85 12.25
CA PRO A 361 -13.64 -7.51 13.50
C PRO A 361 -14.24 -8.90 13.74
N LYS A 362 -15.43 -9.18 13.16
CA LYS A 362 -16.12 -10.46 13.30
C LYS A 362 -16.99 -10.77 12.08
N GLU A 363 -17.37 -12.04 11.95
CA GLU A 363 -18.34 -12.48 10.93
C GLU A 363 -19.67 -11.74 11.07
N GLY A 364 -20.29 -11.40 9.94
CA GLY A 364 -21.58 -10.74 9.92
C GLY A 364 -21.93 -10.11 8.59
N LEU A 365 -23.05 -9.38 8.57
CA LEU A 365 -23.46 -8.58 7.43
C LEU A 365 -23.17 -7.11 7.71
N TYR A 366 -22.43 -6.47 6.81
CA TYR A 366 -22.06 -5.05 6.90
C TYR A 366 -22.68 -4.27 5.75
N ALA A 367 -22.75 -2.94 5.90
CA ALA A 367 -23.26 -2.08 4.84
C ALA A 367 -22.58 -0.71 4.82
N VAL A 368 -22.33 -0.21 3.60
CA VAL A 368 -22.08 1.21 3.35
C VAL A 368 -23.43 1.94 3.40
N LEU A 369 -23.54 2.95 4.26
CA LEU A 369 -24.76 3.69 4.49
C LEU A 369 -24.71 5.09 3.88
N ALA A 370 -25.75 5.46 3.14
CA ALA A 370 -26.05 6.83 2.74
C ALA A 370 -26.77 7.60 3.87
N PRO A 371 -27.01 8.91 3.71
CA PRO A 371 -27.93 9.66 4.58
C PRO A 371 -29.26 8.92 4.75
N ASN A 372 -29.84 8.98 5.95
CA ASN A 372 -31.08 8.27 6.34
C ASN A 372 -30.95 6.73 6.37
N ASP A 373 -29.75 6.20 6.60
CA ASP A 373 -29.47 4.75 6.75
C ASP A 373 -29.85 3.91 5.51
N MET A 374 -29.87 4.54 4.34
CA MET A 374 -30.03 3.84 3.07
C MET A 374 -28.80 2.97 2.79
N LYS A 375 -29.00 1.67 2.57
CA LYS A 375 -27.93 0.70 2.32
C LYS A 375 -27.48 0.79 0.86
N LEU A 376 -26.29 1.33 0.62
CA LEU A 376 -25.72 1.49 -0.71
C LEU A 376 -25.03 0.22 -1.21
N LEU A 377 -24.37 -0.49 -0.30
CA LEU A 377 -23.65 -1.74 -0.59
C LEU A 377 -23.79 -2.67 0.62
N LEU A 378 -24.04 -3.95 0.37
CA LEU A 378 -24.10 -5.00 1.38
C LEU A 378 -22.87 -5.89 1.27
N GLU A 379 -22.28 -6.20 2.42
CA GLU A 379 -20.97 -6.84 2.55
C GLU A 379 -21.07 -7.98 3.57
N PRO A 380 -21.47 -9.19 3.12
CA PRO A 380 -21.33 -10.37 3.97
C PRO A 380 -19.85 -10.67 4.17
N ALA A 381 -19.42 -10.82 5.42
CA ALA A 381 -18.03 -11.04 5.78
C ALA A 381 -17.85 -12.23 6.71
N GLY A 382 -16.80 -13.02 6.46
CA GLY A 382 -16.51 -14.27 7.17
C GLY A 382 -17.35 -15.46 6.71
N GLY A 383 -16.97 -16.65 7.15
CA GLY A 383 -17.58 -17.94 6.81
C GLY A 383 -16.80 -19.12 7.39
N THR A 384 -16.68 -20.20 6.63
CA THR A 384 -15.96 -21.43 7.00
C THR A 384 -14.57 -21.53 6.37
N ARG A 385 -14.25 -20.65 5.41
CA ARG A 385 -12.95 -20.64 4.74
C ARG A 385 -11.93 -19.91 5.58
N ILE A 386 -10.84 -20.58 5.90
CA ILE A 386 -9.81 -20.04 6.78
C ILE A 386 -8.50 -19.91 6.01
N LEU A 387 -7.83 -18.78 6.16
CA LEU A 387 -6.48 -18.55 5.65
C LEU A 387 -5.52 -18.31 6.83
N TYR A 388 -4.52 -19.16 7.02
CA TYR A 388 -3.60 -19.13 8.16
C TYR A 388 -2.12 -19.02 7.76
N PRO A 389 -1.23 -18.47 8.60
CA PRO A 389 0.18 -18.35 8.26
C PRO A 389 0.84 -19.74 8.10
N GLU A 390 1.60 -19.95 7.04
CA GLU A 390 2.21 -21.26 6.70
C GLU A 390 3.13 -21.82 7.79
N PHE A 391 3.72 -20.94 8.61
CA PHE A 391 4.62 -21.33 9.69
C PHE A 391 3.89 -21.87 10.95
N ILE A 392 2.56 -21.95 10.93
CA ILE A 392 1.80 -22.64 11.98
C ILE A 392 1.71 -24.13 11.64
N GLU A 393 2.49 -24.93 12.35
CA GLU A 393 2.60 -26.38 12.08
C GLU A 393 1.33 -27.17 12.48
N ASN A 394 0.69 -26.80 13.59
CA ASN A 394 -0.43 -27.55 14.19
C ASN A 394 -1.79 -26.84 14.01
N PHE A 395 -2.02 -26.20 12.86
CA PHE A 395 -3.33 -25.66 12.55
C PHE A 395 -4.29 -26.80 12.17
N ASP A 396 -5.52 -26.80 12.68
CA ASP A 396 -6.51 -27.82 12.34
C ASP A 396 -6.94 -27.67 10.87
N ARG A 397 -6.39 -28.54 10.02
CA ARG A 397 -6.57 -28.45 8.57
C ARG A 397 -7.87 -29.12 8.17
N THR A 398 -8.89 -28.30 7.92
CA THR A 398 -10.11 -28.74 7.22
C THR A 398 -9.92 -28.62 5.71
N SER A 399 -10.86 -29.16 4.92
CA SER A 399 -10.86 -28.99 3.46
C SER A 399 -10.97 -27.52 3.00
N ASP A 400 -11.44 -26.64 3.88
CA ASP A 400 -11.64 -25.21 3.64
C ASP A 400 -10.54 -24.34 4.26
N SER A 401 -9.41 -24.96 4.64
CA SER A 401 -8.27 -24.28 5.25
C SER A 401 -7.11 -24.12 4.25
N TYR A 402 -6.68 -22.88 4.07
CA TYR A 402 -5.59 -22.46 3.16
C TYR A 402 -4.46 -21.83 3.96
N SER A 403 -3.23 -21.93 3.47
CA SER A 403 -2.09 -21.28 4.10
C SER A 403 -1.60 -20.08 3.28
N TYR A 404 -0.93 -19.12 3.93
CA TYR A 404 -0.32 -17.96 3.30
C TYR A 404 1.11 -17.71 3.76
N LYS A 405 1.91 -17.07 2.90
CA LYS A 405 3.26 -16.57 3.21
C LYS A 405 3.19 -15.21 3.89
N LEU A 406 3.90 -15.06 5.00
CA LEU A 406 4.04 -13.76 5.66
C LEU A 406 5.37 -13.11 5.22
N GLU A 407 5.31 -11.97 4.54
CA GLU A 407 6.50 -11.29 4.01
C GLU A 407 6.63 -9.85 4.49
N ASN A 408 7.86 -9.38 4.69
CA ASN A 408 8.10 -7.95 4.94
C ASN A 408 7.89 -7.17 3.63
N LEU A 409 7.11 -6.09 3.70
CA LEU A 409 6.90 -5.19 2.56
C LEU A 409 8.17 -4.40 2.20
N ASN A 410 9.10 -4.26 3.16
CA ASN A 410 10.35 -3.48 3.03
C ASN A 410 10.11 -2.04 2.56
N ILE A 411 9.05 -1.42 3.10
CA ILE A 411 8.56 -0.14 2.60
C ILE A 411 9.55 1.02 2.77
N GLY A 412 10.42 0.94 3.77
CA GLY A 412 11.48 1.94 4.02
C GLY A 412 12.65 1.87 3.04
N THR A 413 12.70 0.88 2.15
CA THR A 413 13.80 0.69 1.18
C THR A 413 13.31 0.59 -0.26
N VAL A 414 12.11 1.09 -0.54
CA VAL A 414 11.50 1.04 -1.88
C VAL A 414 12.27 1.93 -2.86
N THR A 415 12.62 1.38 -4.01
CA THR A 415 13.30 2.05 -5.13
C THR A 415 12.55 1.83 -6.44
N SER A 416 12.86 2.64 -7.46
CA SER A 416 12.31 2.50 -8.81
C SER A 416 13.06 1.39 -9.57
N ASP A 417 12.70 0.14 -9.31
CA ASP A 417 13.33 -1.06 -9.91
C ASP A 417 12.30 -1.85 -10.75
N CYS A 418 12.46 -1.91 -12.07
CA CYS A 418 11.54 -2.67 -12.94
C CYS A 418 11.78 -4.19 -12.98
N ARG A 419 12.90 -4.68 -12.45
CA ARG A 419 13.19 -6.13 -12.31
C ARG A 419 12.50 -6.70 -11.08
N SER A 420 12.06 -5.85 -10.15
CA SER A 420 11.44 -6.28 -8.91
C SER A 420 9.96 -5.93 -8.89
N ALA A 421 9.12 -6.88 -8.46
CA ALA A 421 7.70 -6.59 -8.19
C ALA A 421 7.53 -5.46 -7.17
N ARG A 422 8.44 -5.34 -6.20
CA ARG A 422 8.43 -4.29 -5.18
C ARG A 422 8.64 -2.89 -5.76
N GLY A 423 9.17 -2.75 -6.97
CA GLY A 423 9.29 -1.46 -7.65
C GLY A 423 7.95 -0.76 -7.84
N ILE A 424 6.84 -1.52 -7.95
CA ILE A 424 5.49 -0.95 -8.04
C ILE A 424 5.14 -0.07 -6.83
N LEU A 425 5.75 -0.33 -5.66
CA LEU A 425 5.52 0.43 -4.44
C LEU A 425 6.08 1.87 -4.53
N ALA A 426 6.98 2.15 -5.47
CA ALA A 426 7.50 3.49 -5.73
C ALA A 426 6.47 4.38 -6.46
N PHE A 427 5.38 3.82 -6.98
CA PHE A 427 4.32 4.58 -7.62
C PHE A 427 3.51 5.37 -6.57
N SER A 428 3.43 6.70 -6.72
CA SER A 428 2.63 7.55 -5.82
C SER A 428 1.27 7.94 -6.38
N GLY A 429 0.87 7.41 -7.54
CA GLY A 429 -0.47 7.61 -8.07
C GLY A 429 -1.45 6.55 -7.59
N SER A 430 -2.71 6.69 -7.98
CA SER A 430 -3.73 5.70 -7.67
C SER A 430 -3.69 4.53 -8.64
N THR A 431 -3.67 3.30 -8.13
CA THR A 431 -3.65 2.09 -8.97
C THR A 431 -5.05 1.69 -9.47
N VAL A 432 -6.08 2.47 -9.13
CA VAL A 432 -7.48 2.19 -9.41
C VAL A 432 -8.27 3.47 -9.69
N ASP A 433 -9.20 3.40 -10.64
CA ASP A 433 -10.28 4.37 -10.84
C ASP A 433 -11.64 3.74 -10.55
N VAL A 434 -12.35 4.23 -9.53
CA VAL A 434 -13.75 3.84 -9.26
C VAL A 434 -14.67 4.89 -9.86
N LEU A 435 -15.65 4.45 -10.65
CA LEU A 435 -16.71 5.31 -11.16
C LEU A 435 -17.65 5.74 -10.02
N GLY A 436 -17.61 7.00 -9.59
CA GLY A 436 -18.50 7.53 -8.56
C GLY A 436 -18.39 9.06 -8.35
N PRO A 437 -19.37 9.71 -7.67
CA PRO A 437 -19.38 11.17 -7.45
C PRO A 437 -18.25 11.66 -6.54
N THR A 438 -17.74 10.78 -5.68
CA THR A 438 -16.45 10.94 -4.99
C THR A 438 -15.51 9.90 -5.58
N ASN A 439 -14.51 10.33 -6.34
CA ASN A 439 -13.47 9.48 -6.89
C ASN A 439 -12.73 8.76 -5.76
N ALA A 440 -13.17 7.56 -5.39
CA ALA A 440 -12.44 6.66 -4.53
C ALA A 440 -11.30 6.07 -5.37
N SER A 441 -10.30 6.90 -5.69
CA SER A 441 -9.09 6.37 -6.27
C SER A 441 -8.37 5.62 -5.16
N PHE A 442 -8.06 4.36 -5.38
CA PHE A 442 -7.32 3.60 -4.41
C PHE A 442 -6.00 4.34 -4.11
N PRO A 443 -5.74 4.69 -2.84
CA PRO A 443 -4.56 5.45 -2.50
C PRO A 443 -3.32 4.61 -2.85
N PRO A 444 -2.26 5.26 -3.37
CA PRO A 444 -0.96 4.62 -3.53
C PRO A 444 -0.53 3.94 -2.24
N PHE A 445 0.42 3.01 -2.36
CA PHE A 445 1.01 2.37 -1.20
C PHE A 445 1.47 3.41 -0.18
N THR A 446 2.09 4.51 -0.64
CA THR A 446 2.64 5.60 0.16
C THR A 446 1.61 6.49 0.87
N ASP A 447 0.41 6.69 0.35
CA ASP A 447 -0.58 7.63 0.95
C ASP A 447 -1.14 7.15 2.28
N ARG A 448 -1.35 5.84 2.42
CA ARG A 448 -1.81 5.29 3.70
C ARG A 448 -0.67 5.25 4.73
N GLU A 449 0.58 5.21 4.28
CA GLU A 449 1.80 5.12 5.11
C GLU A 449 2.30 6.52 5.53
N GLU A 450 2.03 7.53 4.70
CA GLU A 450 2.10 8.97 5.04
C GLU A 450 1.28 9.30 6.30
N ASP A 451 0.26 8.52 6.62
CA ASP A 451 -0.61 8.75 7.76
C ASP A 451 -0.86 7.46 8.53
N TYR A 452 0.21 6.80 8.99
CA TYR A 452 0.03 5.55 9.71
C TYR A 452 -0.74 5.72 11.04
N PHE A 453 -0.75 6.91 11.63
CA PHE A 453 -1.61 7.22 12.76
C PHE A 453 -3.09 7.18 12.37
N SER A 454 -3.48 7.60 11.16
CA SER A 454 -4.85 7.35 10.70
C SER A 454 -5.20 5.87 10.60
N TYR A 455 -4.24 4.94 10.42
CA TYR A 455 -4.54 3.50 10.52
C TYR A 455 -5.07 3.14 11.90
N ALA A 456 -4.55 3.82 12.92
CA ALA A 456 -5.09 3.85 14.26
C ALA A 456 -5.94 5.13 14.50
N ASP A 457 -6.85 5.47 13.56
CA ASP A 457 -7.61 6.74 13.58
C ASP A 457 -8.12 7.01 15.00
N PRO A 458 -7.69 8.11 15.66
CA PRO A 458 -8.10 8.39 17.04
C PRO A 458 -9.60 8.68 17.15
N ASN A 459 -10.27 8.91 16.02
CA ASN A 459 -11.72 9.09 15.93
C ASN A 459 -12.44 7.82 15.50
N ALA A 460 -11.72 6.72 15.18
CA ALA A 460 -12.36 5.45 14.94
C ALA A 460 -13.09 5.04 16.23
N PRO A 461 -14.38 4.71 16.16
CA PRO A 461 -15.09 4.26 17.33
C PRO A 461 -14.73 2.82 17.67
N MET A 462 -14.88 2.49 18.95
CA MET A 462 -14.76 1.11 19.41
C MET A 462 -15.90 0.27 18.83
N PHE A 463 -15.58 -0.88 18.25
CA PHE A 463 -16.56 -1.87 17.82
C PHE A 463 -17.01 -2.72 19.00
N ASP A 464 -18.33 -2.87 19.17
CA ASP A 464 -18.90 -3.69 20.24
C ASP A 464 -19.05 -5.14 19.77
N MET A 465 -18.16 -5.99 20.27
CA MET A 465 -18.13 -7.41 19.93
C MET A 465 -19.36 -8.17 20.41
N ASN A 466 -20.13 -7.64 21.37
CA ASN A 466 -21.22 -8.36 22.04
C ASN A 466 -22.62 -8.09 21.46
N LEU A 467 -22.73 -7.28 20.41
CA LEU A 467 -24.01 -7.03 19.74
C LEU A 467 -24.44 -8.24 18.89
N ASN A 468 -25.70 -8.66 19.04
CA ASN A 468 -26.35 -9.78 18.34
C ASN A 468 -27.60 -9.34 17.58
#